data_AF-A0A0A1Z3Z7-F1
#
_entry.id   AF-A0A0A1Z3Z7-F1
#
_cell.length_a   1.000
_cell.length_b   1.000
_cell.length_c   1.000
_cell.angle_alpha   90.00
_cell.angle_beta   90.00
_cell.angle_gamma   90.00
#
_symmetry.space_group_name_H-M   'P 1'
#
loop_
_entity.id
_entity.type
_entity.pdbx_description
1 polymer ?
#
loop_
_entity_poly.entity_id
_entity_poly.type
_entity_poly.pdbx_seq_one_letter_code
_entity_poly.pdbx_strand_id
1 'polypeptide(L)'
;MDQAPQPPADETTQQNKMDRYANVLSNGLLWLNERAWPLTVGILSVAGLYLYQYIQVEKVPLSILSAAAFTALPAMFAMLVFVIGMMGASILMPTFILFLRLNAKGTRLSDQLNLSRQSPERTAQHRRLLMHWAASLVVLAVFWLSAVYLSANAESGPFQTVCWVVSIAVTVLAYTCIIIRARPANIPRRELSVEFWIASASAGVIQMLVVLMVTVPVSRAFGEYSDSVVLFTPVMFAEIVVLFLIQGLGACLVAYMNDHKNPVALASLAALGLLIALGLFPVTGAKLGGLPLQASASGGRMCTVMTWSEGAKVPGTLVDAKKPEGSIKLRVLADSDGSYIVRPWQAKEKTVTFVPHSSVAQLDECP
;
A
#
# COMPACT_ATOMS: atom_id res chain seq x y z
N MET A 1 -37.33 31.99 -39.01
CA MET A 1 -36.35 30.88 -39.01
C MET A 1 -35.33 31.24 -37.95
N ASP A 2 -35.59 30.83 -36.71
CA ASP A 2 -34.69 31.08 -35.59
C ASP A 2 -33.54 30.07 -35.64
N GLN A 3 -32.34 30.55 -36.00
CA GLN A 3 -31.13 29.76 -35.82
C GLN A 3 -30.83 29.70 -34.33
N ALA A 4 -30.96 28.51 -33.76
CA ALA A 4 -30.54 28.22 -32.40
C ALA A 4 -29.04 28.61 -32.24
N PRO A 5 -28.63 29.18 -31.10
CA PRO A 5 -27.24 29.54 -30.87
C PRO A 5 -26.37 28.29 -30.95
N GLN A 6 -25.39 28.27 -31.85
CA GLN A 6 -24.38 27.22 -31.86
C GLN A 6 -23.64 27.25 -30.51
N PRO A 7 -23.58 26.12 -29.78
CA PRO A 7 -22.82 26.06 -28.55
C PRO A 7 -21.34 26.32 -28.87
N PRO A 8 -20.60 27.02 -27.98
CA PRO A 8 -19.19 27.31 -28.19
C PRO A 8 -18.40 26.01 -28.40
N ALA A 9 -17.43 26.04 -29.33
CA ALA A 9 -16.65 24.88 -29.76
C ALA A 9 -15.92 24.13 -28.63
N ASP A 10 -15.74 24.76 -27.46
CA ASP A 10 -15.19 24.15 -26.26
C ASP A 10 -16.16 23.18 -25.56
N GLU A 11 -17.46 23.46 -25.58
CA GLU A 11 -18.47 22.58 -24.94
C GLU A 11 -18.61 21.26 -25.71
N THR A 12 -18.65 21.32 -27.04
CA THR A 12 -18.73 20.12 -27.90
C THR A 12 -17.46 19.26 -27.81
N THR A 13 -16.29 19.86 -27.58
CA THR A 13 -15.01 19.13 -27.43
C THR A 13 -14.86 18.48 -26.06
N GLN A 14 -15.37 19.11 -24.99
CA GLN A 14 -15.40 18.51 -23.66
C GLN A 14 -16.44 17.38 -23.57
N GLN A 15 -17.62 17.57 -24.16
CA GLN A 15 -18.68 16.57 -24.18
C GLN A 15 -18.27 15.30 -24.93
N ASN A 16 -17.63 15.45 -26.10
CA ASN A 16 -17.04 14.31 -26.83
C ASN A 16 -15.98 13.54 -26.03
N LYS A 17 -15.21 14.23 -25.15
CA LYS A 17 -14.23 13.56 -24.28
C LYS A 17 -14.92 12.79 -23.16
N MET A 18 -15.93 13.38 -22.52
CA MET A 18 -16.73 12.70 -21.49
C MET A 18 -17.41 11.46 -22.05
N ASP A 19 -18.04 11.56 -23.23
CA ASP A 19 -18.69 10.43 -23.90
C ASP A 19 -17.70 9.32 -24.25
N ARG A 20 -16.48 9.69 -24.66
CA ARG A 20 -15.41 8.72 -24.91
C ARG A 20 -14.97 7.99 -23.63
N TYR A 21 -14.77 8.71 -22.53
CA TYR A 21 -14.41 8.08 -21.26
C TYR A 21 -15.53 7.21 -20.70
N ALA A 22 -16.78 7.66 -20.79
CA ALA A 22 -17.95 6.89 -20.39
C ALA A 22 -18.07 5.60 -21.20
N ASN A 23 -17.84 5.65 -22.52
CA ASN A 23 -17.85 4.48 -23.38
C ASN A 23 -16.71 3.50 -23.07
N VAL A 24 -15.49 4.00 -22.84
CA VAL A 24 -14.34 3.14 -22.46
C VAL A 24 -14.58 2.47 -21.11
N LEU A 25 -15.09 3.22 -20.12
CA LEU A 25 -15.40 2.68 -18.80
C LEU A 25 -16.55 1.68 -18.87
N SER A 26 -17.63 2.01 -19.59
CA SER A 26 -18.77 1.13 -19.80
C SER A 26 -18.35 -0.20 -20.45
N ASN A 27 -17.56 -0.14 -21.53
CA ASN A 27 -17.02 -1.34 -22.19
C ASN A 27 -16.09 -2.14 -21.26
N GLY A 28 -15.32 -1.45 -20.42
CA GLY A 28 -14.47 -2.08 -19.41
C GLY A 28 -15.28 -2.79 -18.31
N LEU A 29 -16.35 -2.15 -17.81
CA LEU A 29 -17.26 -2.72 -16.83
C LEU A 29 -18.05 -3.89 -17.41
N LEU A 30 -18.46 -3.80 -18.68
CA LEU A 30 -19.09 -4.91 -19.39
C LEU A 30 -18.13 -6.10 -19.49
N TRP A 31 -16.86 -5.87 -19.84
CA TRP A 31 -15.84 -6.91 -19.89
C TRP A 31 -15.64 -7.59 -18.54
N LEU A 32 -15.62 -6.80 -17.45
CA LEU A 32 -15.54 -7.29 -16.08
C LEU A 32 -16.76 -8.14 -15.72
N ASN A 33 -17.96 -7.69 -16.08
CA ASN A 33 -19.20 -8.40 -15.81
C ASN A 33 -19.27 -9.75 -16.56
N GLU A 34 -18.92 -9.76 -17.85
CA GLU A 34 -18.84 -10.99 -18.65
C GLU A 34 -17.86 -12.02 -18.09
N ARG A 35 -16.83 -11.55 -17.36
CA ARG A 35 -15.76 -12.37 -16.79
C ARG A 35 -15.76 -12.35 -15.26
N ALA A 36 -16.89 -12.01 -14.65
CA ALA A 36 -17.01 -11.93 -13.20
C ALA A 36 -16.77 -13.29 -12.54
N TRP A 37 -17.33 -14.36 -13.12
CA TRP A 37 -17.14 -15.74 -12.67
C TRP A 37 -15.65 -16.14 -12.56
N PRO A 38 -14.84 -16.13 -13.65
CA PRO A 38 -13.46 -16.58 -13.57
C PRO A 38 -12.59 -15.67 -12.69
N LEU A 39 -12.84 -14.37 -12.68
CA LEU A 39 -12.12 -13.44 -11.81
C LEU A 39 -12.42 -13.70 -10.33
N THR A 40 -13.69 -13.92 -10.00
CA THR A 40 -14.13 -14.23 -8.63
C THR A 40 -13.52 -15.55 -8.17
N VAL A 41 -13.57 -16.60 -8.99
CA VAL A 41 -12.94 -17.89 -8.69
C VAL A 41 -11.43 -17.74 -8.49
N GLY A 42 -10.76 -16.94 -9.33
CA GLY A 42 -9.33 -16.66 -9.21
C GLY A 42 -8.97 -16.00 -7.89
N ILE A 43 -9.66 -14.91 -7.52
CA ILE A 43 -9.36 -14.19 -6.28
C ILE A 43 -9.78 -15.03 -5.05
N LEU A 44 -10.89 -15.77 -5.11
CA LEU A 44 -11.27 -16.70 -4.03
C LEU A 44 -10.23 -17.81 -3.84
N SER A 45 -9.65 -18.32 -4.93
CA SER A 45 -8.54 -19.28 -4.85
C SER A 45 -7.31 -18.67 -4.17
N VAL A 46 -6.99 -17.41 -4.50
CA VAL A 46 -5.91 -16.66 -3.84
C VAL A 46 -6.22 -16.42 -2.35
N ALA A 47 -7.45 -16.06 -2.00
CA ALA A 47 -7.87 -15.90 -0.61
C ALA A 47 -7.76 -17.21 0.17
N GLY A 48 -8.16 -18.34 -0.43
CA GLY A 48 -7.97 -19.67 0.13
C GLY A 48 -6.49 -20.04 0.32
N LEU A 49 -5.63 -19.69 -0.64
CA LEU A 49 -4.19 -19.85 -0.51
C LEU A 49 -3.62 -19.02 0.65
N TYR A 50 -4.06 -17.77 0.81
CA TYR A 50 -3.61 -16.89 1.90
C TYR A 50 -4.07 -17.39 3.26
N LEU A 51 -5.31 -17.88 3.36
CA LEU A 51 -5.83 -18.54 4.55
C LEU A 51 -5.00 -19.78 4.89
N TYR A 52 -4.71 -20.62 3.89
CA TYR A 52 -3.87 -21.80 4.06
C TYR A 52 -2.48 -21.43 4.58
N GLN A 53 -1.86 -20.41 3.99
CA GLN A 53 -0.57 -19.91 4.43
C GLN A 53 -0.63 -19.33 5.84
N TYR A 54 -1.69 -18.61 6.20
CA TYR A 54 -1.90 -18.11 7.56
C TYR A 54 -1.95 -19.25 8.58
N ILE A 55 -2.75 -20.29 8.31
CA ILE A 55 -2.83 -21.51 9.12
C ILE A 55 -1.44 -22.14 9.30
N GLN A 56 -0.69 -22.30 8.22
CA GLN A 56 0.62 -22.95 8.23
C GLN A 56 1.70 -22.13 8.93
N VAL A 57 1.73 -20.81 8.70
CA VAL A 57 2.76 -19.91 9.21
C VAL A 57 2.50 -19.53 10.66
N GLU A 58 1.26 -19.20 11.02
CA GLU A 58 0.90 -18.82 12.39
C GLU A 58 0.51 -20.02 13.27
N LYS A 59 0.50 -21.23 12.71
CA LYS A 59 0.16 -22.49 13.41
C LYS A 59 -1.22 -22.43 14.08
N VAL A 60 -2.15 -21.75 13.42
CA VAL A 60 -3.53 -21.64 13.89
C VAL A 60 -4.25 -22.93 13.49
N PRO A 61 -4.77 -23.73 14.44
CA PRO A 61 -5.42 -25.02 14.19
C PRO A 61 -6.84 -24.85 13.64
N LEU A 62 -6.98 -24.09 12.55
CA LEU A 62 -8.23 -23.98 11.80
C LEU A 62 -8.25 -25.06 10.71
N SER A 63 -9.36 -25.78 10.61
CA SER A 63 -9.61 -26.59 9.42
C SER A 63 -10.04 -25.68 8.28
N ILE A 64 -9.43 -25.83 7.10
CA ILE A 64 -9.80 -25.09 5.87
C ILE A 64 -11.25 -25.39 5.47
N LEU A 65 -11.77 -26.56 5.89
CA LEU A 65 -13.13 -27.01 5.62
C LEU A 65 -14.10 -26.67 6.76
N SER A 66 -13.67 -25.93 7.79
CA SER A 66 -14.57 -25.50 8.87
C SER A 66 -15.60 -24.51 8.36
N ALA A 67 -16.78 -24.49 9.00
CA ALA A 67 -17.82 -23.50 8.71
C ALA A 67 -17.31 -22.06 8.90
N ALA A 68 -16.43 -21.83 9.88
CA ALA A 68 -15.76 -20.55 10.11
C ALA A 68 -14.86 -20.15 8.93
N ALA A 69 -14.06 -21.07 8.38
CA ALA A 69 -13.24 -20.79 7.20
C ALA A 69 -14.08 -20.46 5.95
N PHE A 70 -15.18 -21.20 5.72
CA PHE A 70 -16.08 -20.96 4.59
C PHE A 70 -16.80 -19.60 4.68
N THR A 71 -17.25 -19.22 5.87
CA THR A 71 -17.93 -17.93 6.10
C THR A 71 -16.96 -16.74 6.08
N ALA A 72 -15.69 -16.94 6.43
CA ALA A 72 -14.65 -15.90 6.38
C ALA A 72 -14.15 -15.62 4.95
N LEU A 73 -14.24 -16.57 4.02
CA LEU A 73 -13.68 -16.44 2.65
C LEU A 73 -14.17 -15.20 1.88
N PRO A 74 -15.47 -14.87 1.83
CA PRO A 74 -15.94 -13.64 1.16
C PRO A 74 -15.41 -12.35 1.81
N ALA A 75 -15.35 -12.31 3.14
CA ALA A 75 -14.79 -11.16 3.87
C ALA A 75 -13.27 -11.03 3.61
N MET A 76 -12.54 -12.14 3.58
CA MET A 76 -11.13 -12.16 3.20
C MET A 76 -10.93 -11.72 1.76
N PHE A 77 -11.75 -12.18 0.81
CA PHE A 77 -11.74 -11.70 -0.57
C PHE A 77 -11.88 -10.18 -0.62
N ALA A 78 -12.89 -9.63 0.05
CA ALA A 78 -13.17 -8.19 0.02
C ALA A 78 -12.03 -7.39 0.65
N MET A 79 -11.54 -7.83 1.82
CA MET A 79 -10.44 -7.17 2.52
C MET A 79 -9.13 -7.27 1.75
N LEU A 80 -8.83 -8.38 1.08
CA LEU A 80 -7.61 -8.50 0.27
C LEU A 80 -7.65 -7.55 -0.91
N VAL A 81 -8.76 -7.51 -1.66
CA VAL A 81 -8.94 -6.57 -2.77
C VAL A 81 -8.85 -5.13 -2.27
N PHE A 82 -9.50 -4.81 -1.16
CA PHE A 82 -9.52 -3.46 -0.59
C PHE A 82 -8.14 -3.03 -0.07
N VAL A 83 -7.51 -3.81 0.81
CA VAL A 83 -6.22 -3.48 1.44
C VAL A 83 -5.11 -3.44 0.40
N ILE A 84 -5.03 -4.43 -0.49
CA ILE A 84 -3.97 -4.48 -1.50
C ILE A 84 -4.21 -3.40 -2.56
N GLY A 85 -5.47 -3.14 -2.93
CA GLY A 85 -5.85 -2.03 -3.80
C GLY A 85 -5.45 -0.68 -3.21
N MET A 86 -5.78 -0.42 -1.93
CA MET A 86 -5.42 0.81 -1.22
C MET A 86 -3.90 0.96 -1.06
N MET A 87 -3.19 -0.12 -0.73
CA MET A 87 -1.73 -0.11 -0.59
C MET A 87 -1.06 0.14 -1.94
N GLY A 88 -1.51 -0.54 -3.00
CA GLY A 88 -1.03 -0.33 -4.37
C GLY A 88 -1.30 1.08 -4.85
N ALA A 89 -2.50 1.62 -4.64
CA ALA A 89 -2.85 3.00 -4.98
C ALA A 89 -1.96 4.00 -4.23
N SER A 90 -1.72 3.78 -2.93
CA SER A 90 -0.88 4.65 -2.11
C SER A 90 0.58 4.66 -2.58
N ILE A 91 1.14 3.48 -2.91
CA ILE A 91 2.51 3.34 -3.43
C ILE A 91 2.65 3.98 -4.82
N LEU A 92 1.63 3.86 -5.66
CA LEU A 92 1.62 4.43 -7.02
C LEU A 92 1.21 5.91 -7.04
N MET A 93 0.61 6.44 -5.97
CA MET A 93 0.11 7.82 -5.91
C MET A 93 1.15 8.86 -6.34
N PRO A 94 2.41 8.80 -5.88
CA PRO A 94 3.44 9.75 -6.30
C PRO A 94 3.77 9.69 -7.80
N THR A 95 3.49 8.57 -8.47
CA THR A 95 3.73 8.42 -9.92
C THR A 95 2.71 9.16 -10.78
N PHE A 96 1.53 9.48 -10.24
CA PHE A 96 0.48 10.16 -10.99
C PHE A 96 0.88 11.58 -11.44
N ILE A 97 1.86 12.20 -10.77
CA ILE A 97 2.41 13.49 -11.22
C ILE A 97 2.95 13.42 -12.64
N LEU A 98 3.38 12.23 -13.10
CA LEU A 98 3.87 12.05 -14.45
C LEU A 98 2.76 12.28 -15.50
N PHE A 99 1.52 11.99 -15.15
CA PHE A 99 0.36 12.07 -16.04
C PHE A 99 -0.42 13.39 -15.93
N LEU A 100 -0.04 14.26 -14.99
CA LEU A 100 -0.60 15.60 -14.88
C LEU A 100 -0.11 16.49 -16.01
N ARG A 101 -0.97 17.43 -16.42
CA ARG A 101 -0.64 18.42 -17.44
C ARG A 101 0.37 19.41 -16.88
N LEU A 102 1.49 19.60 -17.55
CA LEU A 102 2.48 20.61 -17.19
C LEU A 102 2.00 22.02 -17.52
N ASN A 103 1.24 22.19 -18.60
CA ASN A 103 0.82 23.49 -19.12
C ASN A 103 -0.57 23.43 -19.79
N ALA A 104 -1.10 24.59 -20.19
CA ALA A 104 -2.38 24.72 -20.90
C ALA A 104 -2.41 23.94 -22.23
N LYS A 105 -1.24 23.68 -22.85
CA LYS A 105 -1.11 22.87 -24.08
C LYS A 105 -1.30 21.37 -23.82
N GLY A 106 -1.41 20.94 -22.56
CA GLY A 106 -1.71 19.55 -22.19
C GLY A 106 -0.53 18.59 -22.24
N THR A 107 0.70 19.08 -22.36
CA THR A 107 1.92 18.24 -22.33
C THR A 107 2.07 17.54 -20.98
N ARG A 108 2.50 16.28 -20.96
CA ARG A 108 2.69 15.46 -19.75
C ARG A 108 4.13 14.97 -19.63
N LEU A 109 4.59 14.64 -18.42
CA LEU A 109 5.89 13.99 -18.25
C LEU A 109 5.85 12.54 -18.77
N SER A 110 4.68 11.90 -18.68
CA SER A 110 4.42 10.55 -19.18
C SER A 110 4.60 10.41 -20.68
N ASP A 111 4.51 11.50 -21.44
CA ASP A 111 4.73 11.48 -22.90
C ASP A 111 6.17 11.05 -23.24
N GLN A 112 7.11 11.23 -22.29
CA GLN A 112 8.50 10.76 -22.38
C GLN A 112 8.67 9.26 -22.03
N LEU A 113 7.61 8.56 -21.60
CA LEU A 113 7.60 7.12 -21.32
C LEU A 113 7.19 6.27 -22.53
N ASN A 114 6.87 6.87 -23.67
CA ASN A 114 6.29 6.15 -24.80
C ASN A 114 7.26 5.09 -25.37
N LEU A 115 6.82 3.83 -25.36
CA LEU A 115 7.60 2.62 -25.69
C LEU A 115 7.69 2.31 -27.20
N SER A 116 7.09 3.14 -28.05
CA SER A 116 7.07 2.95 -29.51
C SER A 116 8.42 3.28 -30.19
N ARG A 117 8.61 2.74 -31.42
CA ARG A 117 9.87 2.71 -32.20
C ARG A 117 10.71 3.99 -32.04
N GLN A 118 11.90 3.83 -31.45
CA GLN A 118 12.72 4.89 -30.86
C GLN A 118 13.39 5.79 -31.90
N SER A 119 13.12 7.10 -31.82
CA SER A 119 14.08 8.11 -32.27
C SER A 119 15.12 8.33 -31.15
N PRO A 120 16.40 8.62 -31.49
CA PRO A 120 17.46 8.82 -30.49
C PRO A 120 17.14 9.94 -29.49
N GLU A 121 16.39 10.96 -29.92
CA GLU A 121 15.92 12.06 -29.07
C GLU A 121 14.94 11.57 -27.98
N ARG A 122 14.03 10.65 -28.31
CA ARG A 122 13.07 10.09 -27.33
C ARG A 122 13.76 9.23 -26.29
N THR A 123 14.76 8.44 -26.69
CA THR A 123 15.56 7.62 -25.75
C THR A 123 16.34 8.50 -24.78
N ALA A 124 16.89 9.62 -25.24
CA ALA A 124 17.57 10.59 -24.37
C ALA A 124 16.61 11.24 -23.36
N GLN A 125 15.40 11.61 -23.80
CA GLN A 125 14.35 12.15 -22.92
C GLN A 125 13.89 11.12 -21.88
N HIS A 126 13.65 9.88 -22.30
CA HIS A 126 13.27 8.78 -21.41
C HIS A 126 14.33 8.55 -20.31
N ARG A 127 15.61 8.43 -20.71
CA ARG A 127 16.73 8.28 -19.78
C ARG A 127 16.83 9.47 -18.83
N ARG A 128 16.62 10.69 -19.33
CA ARG A 128 16.62 11.90 -18.50
C ARG A 128 15.51 11.84 -17.45
N LEU A 129 14.29 11.47 -17.81
CA LEU A 129 13.17 11.33 -16.87
C LEU A 129 13.51 10.31 -15.78
N LEU A 130 13.97 9.11 -16.16
CA LEU A 130 14.35 8.07 -15.21
C LEU A 130 15.48 8.52 -14.27
N MET A 131 16.50 9.20 -14.79
CA MET A 131 17.61 9.71 -13.97
C MET A 131 17.15 10.77 -12.97
N HIS A 132 16.28 11.69 -13.36
CA HIS A 132 15.75 12.70 -12.43
C HIS A 132 14.84 12.05 -11.39
N TRP A 133 14.06 11.05 -11.79
CA TRP A 133 13.22 10.35 -10.85
C TRP A 133 14.04 9.52 -9.84
N ALA A 134 15.04 8.79 -10.30
CA ALA A 134 16.00 8.11 -9.42
C ALA A 134 16.69 9.11 -8.48
N ALA A 135 17.14 10.26 -8.99
CA ALA A 135 17.72 11.32 -8.17
C ALA A 135 16.75 11.85 -7.10
N SER A 136 15.46 11.97 -7.42
CA SER A 136 14.43 12.40 -6.46
C SER A 136 14.24 11.39 -5.32
N LEU A 137 14.34 10.09 -5.62
CA LEU A 137 14.28 9.03 -4.61
C LEU A 137 15.56 8.96 -3.78
N VAL A 138 16.73 9.22 -4.37
CA VAL A 138 18.01 9.31 -3.64
C VAL A 138 17.97 10.41 -2.60
N VAL A 139 17.39 11.58 -2.92
CA VAL A 139 17.22 12.66 -1.93
C VAL A 139 16.38 12.21 -0.73
N LEU A 140 15.32 11.44 -0.97
CA LEU A 140 14.50 10.87 0.10
C LEU A 140 15.24 9.79 0.89
N ALA A 141 16.03 8.96 0.21
CA ALA A 141 16.86 7.94 0.84
C ALA A 141 17.89 8.57 1.78
N VAL A 142 18.56 9.63 1.34
CA VAL A 142 19.53 10.39 2.15
C VAL A 142 18.84 11.00 3.37
N PHE A 143 17.65 11.57 3.21
CA PHE A 143 16.87 12.07 4.33
C PHE A 143 16.56 10.96 5.35
N TRP A 144 16.06 9.80 4.91
CA TRP A 144 15.71 8.70 5.81
C TRP A 144 16.93 8.01 6.44
N LEU A 145 18.05 7.91 5.74
CA LEU A 145 19.31 7.42 6.31
C LEU A 145 19.83 8.37 7.40
N SER A 146 19.83 9.67 7.12
CA SER A 146 20.14 10.70 8.12
C SER A 146 19.18 10.59 9.29
N ALA A 147 17.92 10.26 9.00
CA ALA A 147 16.88 10.17 10.00
C ALA A 147 17.13 9.03 11.00
N VAL A 148 17.40 7.84 10.48
CA VAL A 148 17.72 6.65 11.27
C VAL A 148 19.04 6.84 12.04
N TYR A 149 20.04 7.47 11.41
CA TYR A 149 21.30 7.75 12.08
C TYR A 149 21.13 8.73 13.26
N LEU A 150 20.40 9.83 13.06
CA LEU A 150 20.18 10.83 14.11
C LEU A 150 19.28 10.28 15.22
N SER A 151 18.27 9.47 14.92
CA SER A 151 17.42 8.87 15.97
C SER A 151 18.18 7.89 16.86
N ALA A 152 19.24 7.27 16.35
CA ALA A 152 20.09 6.37 17.14
C ALA A 152 21.16 7.10 17.97
N ASN A 153 21.54 8.32 17.60
CA ASN A 153 22.73 8.99 18.16
C ASN A 153 22.47 10.35 18.82
N ALA A 154 21.28 10.94 18.66
CA ALA A 154 20.97 12.28 19.18
C ALA A 154 19.82 12.24 20.20
N GLU A 155 19.99 12.99 21.30
CA GLU A 155 18.93 13.14 22.30
C GLU A 155 17.74 13.95 21.77
N SER A 156 16.53 13.53 22.18
CA SER A 156 15.29 14.19 21.80
C SER A 156 15.14 15.55 22.49
N GLY A 157 15.07 16.62 21.70
CA GLY A 157 14.86 17.98 22.20
C GLY A 157 14.10 18.88 21.23
N PRO A 158 13.61 20.04 21.68
CA PRO A 158 12.79 20.94 20.87
C PRO A 158 13.53 21.47 19.63
N PHE A 159 14.85 21.70 19.75
CA PHE A 159 15.69 22.08 18.62
C PHE A 159 15.73 20.98 17.54
N GLN A 160 15.82 19.71 17.95
CA GLN A 160 15.81 18.59 17.03
C GLN A 160 14.48 18.52 16.27
N THR A 161 13.34 18.74 16.94
CA THR A 161 12.02 18.81 16.30
C THR A 161 11.96 19.91 15.24
N VAL A 162 12.49 21.10 15.52
CA VAL A 162 12.56 22.19 14.53
C VAL A 162 13.45 21.79 13.34
N CYS A 163 14.62 21.20 13.60
CA CYS A 163 15.50 20.68 12.55
C CYS A 163 14.77 19.67 11.66
N TRP A 164 13.98 18.75 12.23
CA TRP A 164 13.19 17.79 11.46
C TRP A 164 12.18 18.45 10.53
N VAL A 165 11.42 19.42 11.04
CA VAL A 165 10.43 20.15 10.22
C VAL A 165 11.11 20.86 9.05
N VAL A 166 12.25 21.51 9.30
CA VAL A 166 13.04 22.18 8.26
C VAL A 166 13.60 21.16 7.26
N SER A 167 14.16 20.04 7.72
CA SER A 167 14.69 18.99 6.86
C SER A 167 13.60 18.37 5.98
N ILE A 168 12.39 18.14 6.50
CA ILE A 168 11.26 17.67 5.70
C ILE A 168 10.92 18.69 4.60
N ALA A 169 10.78 19.96 4.95
CA ALA A 169 10.47 21.01 3.98
C ALA A 169 11.55 21.12 2.88
N VAL A 170 12.83 21.08 3.25
CA VAL A 170 13.97 21.12 2.32
C VAL A 170 13.97 19.88 1.41
N THR A 171 13.74 18.70 1.97
CA THR A 171 13.69 17.44 1.20
C THR A 171 12.55 17.42 0.20
N VAL A 172 11.34 17.85 0.59
CA VAL A 172 10.20 17.98 -0.33
C VAL A 172 10.50 19.00 -1.43
N LEU A 173 11.07 20.16 -1.08
CA LEU A 173 11.44 21.17 -2.06
C LEU A 173 12.50 20.65 -3.05
N ALA A 174 13.51 19.93 -2.56
CA ALA A 174 14.53 19.31 -3.38
C ALA A 174 13.93 18.25 -4.32
N TYR A 175 13.05 17.38 -3.80
CA TYR A 175 12.29 16.41 -4.59
C TYR A 175 11.51 17.11 -5.72
N THR A 176 10.71 18.12 -5.40
CA THR A 176 9.91 18.87 -6.36
C THR A 176 10.79 19.56 -7.41
N CYS A 177 11.90 20.18 -7.00
CA CYS A 177 12.83 20.82 -7.93
C CYS A 177 13.48 19.83 -8.91
N ILE A 178 13.83 18.64 -8.44
CA ILE A 178 14.42 17.58 -9.29
C ILE A 178 13.39 17.07 -10.31
N ILE A 179 12.15 16.79 -9.88
CA ILE A 179 11.08 16.36 -10.78
C ILE A 179 10.78 17.43 -11.83
N ILE A 180 10.69 18.70 -11.43
CA ILE A 180 10.46 19.81 -12.37
C ILE A 180 11.60 19.95 -13.37
N ARG A 181 12.84 19.61 -13.00
CA ARG A 181 13.99 19.58 -13.95
C ARG A 181 13.89 18.45 -14.98
N ALA A 182 13.07 17.41 -14.74
CA ALA A 182 12.82 16.32 -15.68
C ALA A 182 11.93 16.71 -16.87
N ARG A 183 11.39 17.93 -16.87
CA ARG A 183 10.60 18.45 -17.99
C ARG A 183 11.37 18.48 -19.32
N PRO A 184 10.66 18.48 -20.46
CA PRO A 184 11.26 18.73 -21.77
C PRO A 184 11.96 20.10 -21.83
N ALA A 185 13.10 20.17 -22.53
CA ALA A 185 13.91 21.41 -22.62
C ALA A 185 13.14 22.60 -23.21
N ASN A 186 12.11 22.32 -24.02
CA ASN A 186 11.33 23.32 -24.75
C ASN A 186 10.27 24.03 -23.89
N ILE A 187 10.12 23.67 -22.61
CA ILE A 187 9.10 24.26 -21.72
C ILE A 187 9.77 25.13 -20.64
N PRO A 188 9.57 26.46 -20.63
CA PRO A 188 10.13 27.34 -19.61
C PRO A 188 9.43 27.16 -18.24
N ARG A 189 10.10 27.55 -17.13
CA ARG A 189 9.57 27.35 -15.75
C ARG A 189 8.29 28.11 -15.49
N ARG A 190 8.15 29.25 -16.14
CA ARG A 190 7.02 30.16 -15.98
C ARG A 190 5.72 29.63 -16.62
N GLU A 191 5.81 28.69 -17.55
CA GLU A 191 4.65 28.06 -18.20
C GLU A 191 4.09 26.87 -17.43
N LEU A 192 4.70 26.51 -16.30
CA LEU A 192 4.20 25.43 -15.44
C LEU A 192 2.93 25.87 -14.72
N SER A 193 1.91 25.03 -14.75
CA SER A 193 0.67 25.27 -13.99
C SER A 193 0.95 25.23 -12.48
N VAL A 194 0.21 26.05 -11.73
CA VAL A 194 0.24 26.03 -10.25
C VAL A 194 -0.22 24.67 -9.73
N GLU A 195 -1.19 24.05 -10.41
CA GLU A 195 -1.67 22.70 -10.12
C GLU A 195 -0.54 21.66 -10.16
N PHE A 196 0.32 21.73 -11.18
CA PHE A 196 1.46 20.81 -11.30
C PHE A 196 2.49 21.00 -10.17
N TRP A 197 2.72 22.24 -9.75
CA TRP A 197 3.58 22.56 -8.61
C TRP A 197 3.04 21.97 -7.31
N ILE A 198 1.76 22.21 -7.00
CA ILE A 198 1.10 21.69 -5.80
C ILE A 198 1.12 20.15 -5.82
N ALA A 199 0.77 19.54 -6.96
CA ALA A 199 0.77 18.10 -7.10
C ALA A 199 2.17 17.47 -6.94
N SER A 200 3.21 18.14 -7.44
CA SER A 200 4.60 17.71 -7.29
C SER A 200 5.07 17.79 -5.83
N ALA A 201 4.64 18.83 -5.09
CA ALA A 201 4.93 18.96 -3.67
C ALA A 201 4.18 17.91 -2.84
N SER A 202 2.87 17.71 -3.11
CA SER A 202 2.07 16.69 -2.43
C SER A 202 2.60 15.28 -2.68
N ALA A 203 3.05 14.99 -3.91
CA ALA A 203 3.68 13.71 -4.23
C ALA A 203 4.97 13.49 -3.45
N GLY A 204 5.78 14.53 -3.21
CA GLY A 204 6.94 14.44 -2.34
C GLY A 204 6.58 14.06 -0.90
N VAL A 205 5.55 14.69 -0.34
CA VAL A 205 5.03 14.38 1.02
C VAL A 205 4.50 12.94 1.08
N ILE A 206 3.69 12.53 0.11
CA ILE A 206 3.13 11.18 0.04
C ILE A 206 4.26 10.15 -0.14
N GLN A 207 5.26 10.43 -0.96
CA GLN A 207 6.42 9.57 -1.14
C GLN A 207 7.19 9.40 0.18
N MET A 208 7.36 10.45 0.98
CA MET A 208 7.96 10.34 2.31
C MET A 208 7.15 9.41 3.23
N LEU A 209 5.82 9.53 3.23
CA LEU A 209 4.94 8.65 4.00
C LEU A 209 5.02 7.19 3.54
N VAL A 210 5.07 6.95 2.22
CA VAL A 210 5.23 5.60 1.65
C VAL A 210 6.54 4.98 2.10
N VAL A 211 7.65 5.71 2.02
CA VAL A 211 8.96 5.22 2.50
C VAL A 211 8.89 4.96 4.00
N LEU A 212 8.36 5.87 4.81
CA LEU A 212 8.21 5.67 6.25
C LEU A 212 7.45 4.38 6.60
N MET A 213 6.33 4.13 5.90
CA MET A 213 5.47 2.96 6.13
C MET A 213 6.19 1.63 5.84
N VAL A 214 7.21 1.63 4.97
CA VAL A 214 8.01 0.45 4.65
C VAL A 214 9.25 0.39 5.54
N THR A 215 9.98 1.49 5.68
CA THR A 215 11.21 1.60 6.46
C THR A 215 11.00 1.21 7.93
N VAL A 216 9.91 1.64 8.59
CA VAL A 216 9.70 1.34 10.03
C VAL A 216 9.52 -0.15 10.33
N PRO A 217 8.64 -0.90 9.63
CA PRO A 217 8.57 -2.34 9.79
C PRO A 217 9.89 -3.05 9.46
N VAL A 218 10.56 -2.63 8.37
CA VAL A 218 11.81 -3.23 7.91
C VAL A 218 12.94 -2.98 8.92
N SER A 219 13.02 -1.79 9.52
CA SER A 219 14.01 -1.47 10.55
C SER A 219 13.77 -2.26 11.83
N ARG A 220 12.51 -2.46 12.24
CA ARG A 220 12.17 -3.30 13.39
C ARG A 220 12.55 -4.76 13.16
N ALA A 221 12.23 -5.29 11.98
CA ALA A 221 12.60 -6.65 11.61
C ALA A 221 14.12 -6.83 11.55
N PHE A 222 14.85 -5.85 11.01
CA PHE A 222 16.30 -5.87 10.96
C PHE A 222 16.94 -5.75 12.36
N GLY A 223 16.37 -4.93 13.23
CA GLY A 223 16.82 -4.75 14.61
C GLY A 223 16.78 -6.03 15.45
N GLU A 224 15.97 -7.03 15.08
CA GLU A 224 16.02 -8.36 15.71
C GLU A 224 17.34 -9.11 15.43
N TYR A 225 18.04 -8.75 14.35
CA TYR A 225 19.29 -9.38 13.92
C TYR A 225 20.52 -8.51 14.20
N SER A 226 20.42 -7.19 14.06
CA SER A 226 21.54 -6.27 14.26
C SER A 226 21.10 -4.86 14.60
N ASP A 227 21.74 -4.27 15.62
CA ASP A 227 21.57 -2.86 16.00
C ASP A 227 22.43 -1.89 15.15
N SER A 228 23.20 -2.40 14.19
CA SER A 228 24.12 -1.58 13.39
C SER A 228 23.41 -0.82 12.27
N VAL A 229 23.34 0.51 12.39
CA VAL A 229 22.83 1.41 11.35
C VAL A 229 23.59 1.28 10.02
N VAL A 230 24.89 0.98 10.08
CA VAL A 230 25.71 0.80 8.88
C VAL A 230 25.29 -0.46 8.12
N LEU A 231 25.00 -1.56 8.84
CA LEU A 231 24.52 -2.80 8.23
C LEU A 231 23.07 -2.68 7.72
N PHE A 232 22.29 -1.73 8.23
CA PHE A 232 20.94 -1.43 7.74
C PHE A 232 20.94 -0.64 6.42
N THR A 233 21.99 0.12 6.14
CA THR A 233 22.12 0.95 4.92
C THR A 233 21.86 0.20 3.59
N PRO A 234 22.43 -1.00 3.33
CA PRO A 234 22.11 -1.74 2.11
C PRO A 234 20.63 -2.16 2.01
N VAL A 235 19.96 -2.39 3.14
CA VAL A 235 18.52 -2.74 3.16
C VAL A 235 17.68 -1.52 2.76
N MET A 236 18.00 -0.33 3.28
CA MET A 236 17.39 0.92 2.85
C MET A 236 17.61 1.20 1.36
N PHE A 237 18.81 0.93 0.84
CA PHE A 237 19.06 1.06 -0.59
C PHE A 237 18.19 0.10 -1.42
N ALA A 238 18.09 -1.16 -0.98
CA ALA A 238 17.23 -2.15 -1.64
C ALA A 238 15.75 -1.72 -1.62
N GLU A 239 15.25 -1.18 -0.51
CA GLU A 239 13.90 -0.62 -0.39
C GLU A 239 13.63 0.45 -1.45
N ILE A 240 14.55 1.41 -1.60
CA ILE A 240 14.43 2.50 -2.57
C ILE A 240 14.48 1.99 -4.01
N VAL A 241 15.34 1.01 -4.29
CA VAL A 241 15.39 0.35 -5.61
C VAL A 241 14.08 -0.36 -5.92
N VAL A 242 13.51 -1.10 -4.95
CA VAL A 242 12.22 -1.77 -5.13
C VAL A 242 11.11 -0.76 -5.37
N LEU A 243 11.06 0.35 -4.63
CA LEU A 243 10.08 1.42 -4.85
C LEU A 243 10.23 2.03 -6.24
N PHE A 244 11.46 2.32 -6.69
CA PHE A 244 11.72 2.83 -8.04
C PHE A 244 11.20 1.87 -9.11
N LEU A 245 11.45 0.56 -8.96
CA LEU A 245 10.99 -0.46 -9.90
C LEU A 245 9.47 -0.59 -9.92
N ILE A 246 8.82 -0.71 -8.75
CA ILE A 246 7.36 -0.84 -8.63
C ILE A 246 6.67 0.36 -9.26
N GLN A 247 7.12 1.56 -8.89
CA GLN A 247 6.55 2.78 -9.40
C GLN A 247 6.82 2.93 -10.91
N GLY A 248 8.01 2.56 -11.39
CA GLY A 248 8.36 2.63 -12.80
C GLY A 248 7.55 1.68 -13.65
N LEU A 249 7.36 0.45 -13.19
CA LEU A 249 6.46 -0.52 -13.80
C LEU A 249 5.02 -0.01 -13.79
N GLY A 250 4.56 0.59 -12.68
CA GLY A 250 3.25 1.21 -12.60
C GLY A 250 3.05 2.34 -13.62
N ALA A 251 4.03 3.24 -13.75
CA ALA A 251 3.98 4.32 -14.73
C ALA A 251 3.99 3.78 -16.17
N CYS A 252 4.82 2.78 -16.47
CA CYS A 252 4.81 2.11 -17.77
C CYS A 252 3.48 1.40 -18.05
N LEU A 253 2.89 0.74 -17.05
CA LEU A 253 1.59 0.08 -17.16
C LEU A 253 0.48 1.10 -17.47
N VAL A 254 0.43 2.22 -16.75
CA VAL A 254 -0.56 3.29 -17.00
C VAL A 254 -0.35 3.90 -18.39
N ALA A 255 0.90 4.12 -18.81
CA ALA A 255 1.20 4.60 -20.15
C ALA A 255 0.71 3.63 -21.23
N TYR A 256 0.94 2.32 -21.04
CA TYR A 256 0.47 1.28 -21.95
C TYR A 256 -1.06 1.14 -21.93
N MET A 257 -1.71 1.27 -20.77
CA MET A 257 -3.16 1.24 -20.63
C MET A 257 -3.85 2.36 -21.43
N ASN A 258 -3.26 3.56 -21.48
CA ASN A 258 -3.82 4.68 -22.23
C ASN A 258 -3.96 4.38 -23.73
N ASP A 259 -3.11 3.52 -24.27
CA ASP A 259 -3.11 3.12 -25.69
C ASP A 259 -3.83 1.78 -25.91
N HIS A 260 -4.26 1.10 -24.85
CA HIS A 260 -4.85 -0.23 -24.94
C HIS A 260 -6.36 -0.18 -25.28
N LYS A 261 -6.83 -1.15 -26.07
CA LYS A 261 -8.24 -1.21 -26.50
C LYS A 261 -9.20 -1.39 -25.32
N ASN A 262 -8.76 -2.05 -24.24
CA ASN A 262 -9.53 -2.24 -23.02
C ASN A 262 -8.63 -2.06 -21.77
N PRO A 263 -8.47 -0.83 -21.26
CA PRO A 263 -7.58 -0.55 -20.13
C PRO A 263 -8.05 -1.22 -18.83
N VAL A 264 -9.36 -1.34 -18.62
CA VAL A 264 -9.95 -1.96 -17.43
C VAL A 264 -9.59 -3.45 -17.35
N ALA A 265 -9.64 -4.16 -18.48
CA ALA A 265 -9.25 -5.56 -18.55
C ALA A 265 -7.78 -5.76 -18.14
N LEU A 266 -6.88 -4.94 -18.68
CA LEU A 266 -5.46 -5.03 -18.37
C LEU A 266 -5.17 -4.72 -16.90
N ALA A 267 -5.79 -3.66 -16.35
CA ALA A 267 -5.64 -3.30 -14.94
C ALA A 267 -6.12 -4.44 -14.02
N SER A 268 -7.24 -5.07 -14.35
CA SER A 268 -7.82 -6.16 -13.58
C SER A 268 -6.93 -7.41 -13.59
N LEU A 269 -6.36 -7.74 -14.75
CA LEU A 269 -5.41 -8.85 -14.89
C LEU A 269 -4.09 -8.55 -14.18
N ALA A 270 -3.59 -7.31 -14.25
CA ALA A 270 -2.39 -6.89 -13.53
C ALA A 270 -2.60 -6.96 -12.01
N ALA A 271 -3.75 -6.52 -11.51
CA ALA A 271 -4.12 -6.63 -10.11
C ALA A 271 -4.21 -8.11 -9.67
N LEU A 272 -4.87 -8.96 -10.44
CA LEU A 272 -4.93 -10.40 -10.16
C LEU A 272 -3.53 -11.05 -10.16
N GLY A 273 -2.69 -10.71 -11.14
CA GLY A 273 -1.31 -11.18 -11.20
C GLY A 273 -0.49 -10.75 -9.98
N LEU A 274 -0.67 -9.51 -9.52
CA LEU A 274 -0.02 -9.01 -8.30
C LEU A 274 -0.49 -9.77 -7.05
N LEU A 275 -1.80 -10.02 -6.91
CA LEU A 275 -2.35 -10.82 -5.82
C LEU A 275 -1.76 -12.24 -5.78
N ILE A 276 -1.63 -12.87 -6.94
CA ILE A 276 -0.99 -14.19 -7.07
C ILE A 276 0.49 -14.11 -6.69
N ALA A 277 1.22 -13.13 -7.21
CA ALA A 277 2.65 -12.96 -6.95
C ALA A 277 2.95 -12.74 -5.45
N LEU A 278 2.15 -11.92 -4.77
CA LEU A 278 2.25 -11.73 -3.31
C LEU A 278 1.97 -13.03 -2.53
N GLY A 279 1.09 -13.88 -3.07
CA GLY A 279 0.79 -15.20 -2.55
C GLY A 279 1.88 -16.24 -2.75
N LEU A 280 2.87 -16.00 -3.62
CA LEU A 280 3.98 -16.93 -3.80
C LEU A 280 4.92 -16.96 -2.58
N PHE A 281 4.86 -15.94 -1.73
CA PHE A 281 5.65 -15.84 -0.51
C PHE A 281 4.76 -16.17 0.71
N PRO A 282 4.93 -17.34 1.34
CA PRO A 282 4.04 -17.79 2.41
C PRO A 282 3.92 -16.83 3.59
N VAL A 283 5.00 -16.12 3.92
CA VAL A 283 4.99 -15.12 5.01
C VAL A 283 4.09 -13.93 4.66
N THR A 284 4.17 -13.45 3.43
CA THR A 284 3.37 -12.32 2.94
C THR A 284 1.89 -12.69 2.87
N GLY A 285 1.56 -13.82 2.25
CA GLY A 285 0.17 -14.28 2.16
C GLY A 285 -0.42 -14.63 3.53
N ALA A 286 0.37 -15.16 4.47
CA ALA A 286 -0.06 -15.35 5.85
C ALA A 286 -0.40 -14.04 6.56
N LYS A 287 0.43 -12.99 6.41
CA LYS A 287 0.13 -11.68 7.03
C LYS A 287 -1.12 -11.05 6.42
N LEU A 288 -1.26 -11.10 5.09
CA LEU A 288 -2.41 -10.54 4.38
C LEU A 288 -3.71 -11.32 4.67
N GLY A 289 -3.63 -12.66 4.73
CA GLY A 289 -4.76 -13.53 5.08
C GLY A 289 -5.15 -13.49 6.56
N GLY A 290 -4.20 -13.19 7.44
CA GLY A 290 -4.45 -13.06 8.88
C GLY A 290 -5.13 -11.74 9.27
N LEU A 291 -4.94 -10.67 8.51
CA LEU A 291 -5.51 -9.35 8.82
C LEU A 291 -7.03 -9.37 9.01
N PRO A 292 -7.84 -9.96 8.11
CA PRO A 292 -9.30 -10.00 8.28
C PRO A 292 -9.73 -10.82 9.50
N LEU A 293 -9.05 -11.94 9.76
CA LEU A 293 -9.37 -12.82 10.90
C LEU A 293 -9.05 -12.16 12.24
N GLN A 294 -7.88 -11.53 12.33
CA GLN A 294 -7.45 -10.83 13.54
C GLN A 294 -8.31 -9.59 13.79
N ALA A 295 -8.52 -8.77 12.75
CA ALA A 295 -9.31 -7.55 12.88
C ALA A 295 -10.77 -7.84 13.25
N SER A 296 -11.38 -8.87 12.67
CA SER A 296 -12.75 -9.27 13.02
C SER A 296 -12.84 -9.80 14.46
N ALA A 297 -11.86 -10.60 14.89
CA ALA A 297 -11.91 -11.25 16.20
C ALA A 297 -11.62 -10.31 17.38
N SER A 298 -10.76 -9.30 17.18
CA SER A 298 -10.38 -8.34 18.23
C SER A 298 -11.08 -6.98 18.15
N GLY A 299 -11.88 -6.74 17.10
CA GLY A 299 -12.44 -5.43 16.78
C GLY A 299 -11.37 -4.45 16.25
N GLY A 300 -10.39 -4.94 15.50
CA GLY A 300 -9.31 -4.15 14.90
C GLY A 300 -8.13 -3.88 15.85
N ARG A 301 -8.16 -4.44 17.06
CA ARG A 301 -7.13 -4.24 18.07
C ARG A 301 -5.94 -5.14 17.83
N MET A 302 -4.77 -4.55 17.91
CA MET A 302 -3.50 -5.27 17.85
C MET A 302 -3.30 -6.06 19.15
N CYS A 303 -3.39 -5.40 20.29
CA CYS A 303 -3.26 -5.98 21.62
C CYS A 303 -4.61 -5.92 22.35
N THR A 304 -5.00 -7.02 23.00
CA THR A 304 -6.28 -7.17 23.71
C THR A 304 -6.06 -7.75 25.11
N VAL A 305 -6.86 -7.29 26.07
CA VAL A 305 -7.02 -7.89 27.39
C VAL A 305 -8.43 -8.44 27.49
N MET A 306 -8.58 -9.68 27.94
CA MET A 306 -9.86 -10.33 28.14
C MET A 306 -10.23 -10.25 29.61
N THR A 307 -11.45 -9.79 29.90
CA THR A 307 -12.02 -9.87 31.25
C THR A 307 -12.78 -11.17 31.37
N TRP A 308 -12.50 -11.95 32.41
CA TRP A 308 -13.07 -13.28 32.59
C TRP A 308 -14.50 -13.20 33.16
N SER A 309 -15.36 -14.12 32.74
CA SER A 309 -16.68 -14.30 33.34
C SER A 309 -16.59 -15.00 34.69
N GLU A 310 -17.63 -14.85 35.52
CA GLU A 310 -17.71 -15.54 36.80
C GLU A 310 -17.66 -17.07 36.60
N GLY A 311 -16.70 -17.74 37.25
CA GLY A 311 -16.52 -19.18 37.12
C GLY A 311 -15.77 -19.64 35.85
N ALA A 312 -15.18 -18.72 35.09
CA ALA A 312 -14.36 -19.04 33.93
C ALA A 312 -13.22 -20.02 34.26
N LYS A 313 -13.16 -21.13 33.54
CA LYS A 313 -12.06 -22.09 33.61
C LYS A 313 -11.06 -21.77 32.50
N VAL A 314 -10.08 -20.92 32.82
CA VAL A 314 -9.02 -20.52 31.90
C VAL A 314 -7.66 -21.02 32.36
N PRO A 315 -6.74 -21.36 31.43
CA PRO A 315 -5.38 -21.72 31.80
C PRO A 315 -4.71 -20.60 32.59
N GLY A 316 -4.08 -20.94 33.72
CA GLY A 316 -3.44 -19.95 34.60
C GLY A 316 -2.32 -19.15 33.92
N THR A 317 -1.77 -19.65 32.81
CA THR A 317 -0.78 -18.93 31.98
C THR A 317 -1.34 -17.70 31.28
N LEU A 318 -2.67 -17.60 31.14
CA LEU A 318 -3.33 -16.45 30.53
C LEU A 318 -3.81 -15.42 31.56
N VAL A 319 -3.81 -15.76 32.85
CA VAL A 319 -4.32 -14.90 33.93
C VAL A 319 -3.24 -13.90 34.34
N ASP A 320 -3.61 -12.61 34.47
CA ASP A 320 -2.70 -11.61 35.00
C ASP A 320 -2.52 -11.80 36.51
N ALA A 321 -1.28 -12.04 36.95
CA ALA A 321 -0.93 -12.19 38.37
C ALA A 321 -1.28 -10.98 39.23
N LYS A 322 -1.36 -9.77 38.64
CA LYS A 322 -1.73 -8.54 39.34
C LYS A 322 -3.23 -8.27 39.34
N LYS A 323 -3.96 -8.82 38.36
CA LYS A 323 -5.41 -8.63 38.17
C LYS A 323 -6.03 -9.96 37.70
N PRO A 324 -6.36 -10.86 38.62
CA PRO A 324 -6.81 -12.21 38.26
C PRO A 324 -8.15 -12.25 37.50
N GLU A 325 -8.92 -11.16 37.55
CA GLU A 325 -10.16 -10.96 36.77
C GLU A 325 -9.90 -10.74 35.27
N GLY A 326 -8.65 -10.45 34.89
CA GLY A 326 -8.24 -10.15 33.52
C GLY A 326 -7.14 -11.08 33.00
N SER A 327 -6.98 -11.08 31.69
CA SER A 327 -5.88 -11.76 31.02
C SER A 327 -4.60 -10.93 31.03
N ILE A 328 -3.46 -11.58 30.80
CA ILE A 328 -2.26 -10.90 30.31
C ILE A 328 -2.54 -10.22 28.95
N LYS A 329 -1.58 -9.45 28.43
CA LYS A 329 -1.68 -8.86 27.08
C LYS A 329 -1.69 -9.97 26.01
N LEU A 330 -2.81 -10.12 25.32
CA LEU A 330 -3.03 -11.15 24.30
C LEU A 330 -3.13 -10.55 22.90
N ARG A 331 -2.83 -11.40 21.91
CA ARG A 331 -3.16 -11.25 20.51
C ARG A 331 -4.24 -12.26 20.17
N VAL A 332 -5.39 -11.79 19.68
CA VAL A 332 -6.43 -12.66 19.14
C VAL A 332 -6.08 -12.98 17.68
N LEU A 333 -5.93 -14.27 17.37
CA LEU A 333 -5.53 -14.75 16.05
C LEU A 333 -6.74 -15.04 15.15
N ALA A 334 -7.82 -15.54 15.75
CA ALA A 334 -9.10 -15.80 15.10
C ALA A 334 -10.18 -16.02 16.16
N ASP A 335 -11.43 -15.84 15.73
CA ASP A 335 -12.63 -16.32 16.41
C ASP A 335 -13.14 -17.51 15.58
N SER A 336 -13.25 -18.70 16.20
CA SER A 336 -13.75 -19.90 15.54
C SER A 336 -14.43 -20.82 16.53
N ASP A 337 -15.55 -21.41 16.11
CA ASP A 337 -16.24 -22.50 16.80
C ASP A 337 -16.55 -22.19 18.28
N GLY A 338 -16.91 -20.93 18.57
CA GLY A 338 -17.29 -20.47 19.91
C GLY A 338 -16.11 -20.27 20.88
N SER A 339 -14.89 -20.21 20.35
CA SER A 339 -13.68 -19.91 21.11
C SER A 339 -12.79 -18.88 20.40
N TYR A 340 -12.18 -18.01 21.20
CA TYR A 340 -11.07 -17.17 20.76
C TYR A 340 -9.79 -18.00 20.72
N ILE A 341 -9.07 -17.93 19.60
CA ILE A 341 -7.72 -18.48 19.48
C ILE A 341 -6.73 -17.35 19.80
N VAL A 342 -6.05 -17.46 20.94
CA VAL A 342 -5.19 -16.40 21.47
C VAL A 342 -3.74 -16.85 21.66
N ARG A 343 -2.84 -15.86 21.70
CA ARG A 343 -1.43 -16.00 22.07
C ARG A 343 -0.98 -14.76 22.83
N PRO A 344 0.01 -14.82 23.74
CA PRO A 344 0.57 -13.60 24.31
C PRO A 344 1.09 -12.63 23.23
N TRP A 345 0.85 -11.33 23.40
CA TRP A 345 1.03 -10.28 22.38
C TRP A 345 2.41 -10.28 21.67
N GLN A 346 3.47 -10.67 22.39
CA GLN A 346 4.85 -10.71 21.88
C GLN A 346 5.53 -12.08 22.07
N ALA A 347 4.76 -13.16 22.20
CA ALA A 347 5.35 -14.49 22.32
C ALA A 347 6.10 -14.87 21.03
N LYS A 348 7.38 -15.24 21.18
CA LYS A 348 8.17 -15.86 20.11
C LYS A 348 7.67 -17.27 19.78
N GLU A 349 7.17 -17.96 20.80
CA GLU A 349 6.55 -19.27 20.63
C GLU A 349 5.21 -19.15 19.92
N LYS A 350 4.97 -20.05 18.96
CA LYS A 350 3.73 -20.08 18.19
C LYS A 350 2.62 -20.91 18.85
N THR A 351 2.76 -21.22 20.12
CA THR A 351 1.72 -21.88 20.92
C THR A 351 0.47 -21.01 20.93
N VAL A 352 -0.68 -21.63 20.72
CA VAL A 352 -1.99 -20.97 20.76
C VAL A 352 -2.84 -21.59 21.86
N THR A 353 -3.72 -20.81 22.44
CA THR A 353 -4.66 -21.27 23.46
C THR A 353 -6.07 -20.95 23.01
N PHE A 354 -6.98 -21.88 23.25
CA PHE A 354 -8.39 -21.70 22.97
C PHE A 354 -9.07 -21.19 24.24
N VAL A 355 -9.78 -20.08 24.12
CA VAL A 355 -10.55 -19.46 25.19
C VAL A 355 -12.01 -19.47 24.78
N PRO A 356 -12.88 -20.27 25.44
CA PRO A 356 -14.31 -20.29 25.13
C PRO A 356 -14.93 -18.91 25.29
N HIS A 357 -15.88 -18.55 24.41
CA HIS A 357 -16.59 -17.27 24.51
C HIS A 357 -17.33 -17.13 25.84
N SER A 358 -17.86 -18.23 26.38
CA SER A 358 -18.52 -18.27 27.69
C SER A 358 -17.61 -17.90 28.86
N SER A 359 -16.29 -18.03 28.70
CA SER A 359 -15.29 -17.67 29.71
C SER A 359 -14.90 -16.19 29.65
N VAL A 360 -15.35 -15.44 28.64
CA VAL A 360 -14.98 -14.03 28.42
C VAL A 360 -16.20 -13.14 28.62
N ALA A 361 -16.12 -12.23 29.57
CA ALA A 361 -17.15 -11.22 29.79
C ALA A 361 -16.96 -10.01 28.87
N GLN A 362 -15.72 -9.54 28.69
CA GLN A 362 -15.40 -8.33 27.92
C GLN A 362 -14.03 -8.43 27.23
N LEU A 363 -13.86 -7.64 26.16
CA LEU A 363 -12.60 -7.47 25.42
C LEU A 363 -12.19 -5.99 25.45
N ASP A 364 -11.06 -5.70 26.11
CA ASP A 364 -10.53 -4.35 26.26
C ASP A 364 -9.20 -4.15 25.53
N GLU A 365 -8.85 -2.89 25.30
CA GLU A 365 -7.54 -2.50 24.78
C GLU A 365 -6.46 -2.66 25.85
N CYS A 366 -5.25 -3.00 25.40
CA CYS A 366 -4.11 -3.02 26.30
C CYS A 366 -3.78 -1.61 26.81
N PRO A 367 -3.59 -1.42 28.13
CA PRO A 367 -3.16 -0.14 28.70
C PRO A 367 -1.71 0.21 28.34
#